data_AF-A0A352KN78-F1
#
_entry.id   AF-A0A352KN78-F1
#
_cell.length_a   1.000
_cell.length_b   1.000
_cell.length_c   1.000
_cell.angle_alpha   90.00
_cell.angle_beta   90.00
_cell.angle_gamma   90.00
#
_symmetry.space_group_name_H-M   'P 1'
#
loop_
_entity.id
_entity.type
_entity.pdbx_description
1 polymer ?
#
loop_
_entity_poly.entity_id
_entity_poly.type
_entity_poly.pdbx_seq_one_letter_code
_entity_poly.pdbx_strand_id
1 'polypeptide(L)'
;HMGSLLTQHPVYMGWLMEILAQNSGFFFVDSKTSAASIAGDLAADMGVPTVDRHVFLDNEISLEYVSKAFSQLIKRAHEKGFALAIGHPYRTTLNFLESAIPELESMGVDLVPIGSLTQYQAKEDGLIPVSFPAQTLMNSQP
;
A
#
# COMPACT_ATOMS: atom_id res chain seq x y z
N HIS A 1 12.24 9.83 6.38
CA HIS A 1 12.33 8.37 6.08
C HIS A 1 13.69 8.12 5.41
N MET A 2 14.59 7.32 6.01
CA MET A 2 15.97 7.05 5.52
C MET A 2 16.22 5.54 5.36
N GLY A 3 15.22 4.78 4.89
CA GLY A 3 15.33 3.32 4.67
C GLY A 3 16.03 2.92 3.36
N SER A 4 16.58 3.87 2.60
CA SER A 4 17.19 3.64 1.29
C SER A 4 18.41 2.72 1.35
N LEU A 5 19.18 2.77 2.44
CA LEU A 5 20.33 1.88 2.65
C LEU A 5 19.89 0.44 2.93
N LEU A 6 18.83 0.26 3.72
CA LEU A 6 18.28 -1.05 4.01
C LEU A 6 17.70 -1.67 2.74
N THR A 7 16.81 -0.95 2.04
CA THR A 7 16.12 -1.41 0.82
C THR A 7 17.03 -1.70 -0.37
N GLN A 8 18.31 -1.34 -0.30
CA GLN A 8 19.33 -1.65 -1.31
C GLN A 8 20.32 -2.75 -0.86
N HIS A 9 20.23 -3.25 0.37
CA HIS A 9 21.17 -4.23 0.91
C HIS A 9 20.57 -5.65 0.91
N PRO A 10 20.99 -6.55 0.00
CA PRO A 10 20.36 -7.86 -0.21
C PRO A 10 20.29 -8.73 1.05
N VAL A 11 21.36 -8.79 1.83
CA VAL A 11 21.41 -9.65 3.03
C VAL A 11 20.38 -9.22 4.08
N TYR A 12 20.34 -7.94 4.42
CA TYR A 12 19.45 -7.43 5.46
C TYR A 12 17.99 -7.41 5.02
N MET A 13 17.72 -7.09 3.75
CA MET A 13 16.38 -7.20 3.20
C MET A 13 15.92 -8.66 3.12
N GLY A 14 16.81 -9.58 2.77
CA GLY A 14 16.52 -11.01 2.80
C GLY A 14 16.10 -11.48 4.19
N TRP A 15 16.83 -11.10 5.25
CA TRP A 15 16.44 -11.43 6.62
C TRP A 15 15.10 -10.83 7.02
N LEU A 16 14.84 -9.57 6.63
CA LEU A 16 13.55 -8.94 6.89
C LEU A 16 12.41 -9.71 6.19
N MET A 17 12.58 -10.02 4.91
CA MET A 17 11.57 -10.75 4.13
C MET A 17 11.37 -12.17 4.66
N GLU A 18 12.42 -12.83 5.13
CA GLU A 18 12.31 -14.14 5.80
C GLU A 18 11.44 -14.06 7.07
N ILE A 19 11.67 -13.05 7.91
CA ILE A 19 10.85 -12.82 9.11
C ILE A 19 9.39 -12.55 8.72
N LEU A 20 9.15 -11.72 7.69
CA LEU A 20 7.79 -11.42 7.23
C LEU A 20 7.10 -12.67 6.66
N ALA A 21 7.80 -13.49 5.87
CA ALA A 21 7.29 -14.71 5.26
C ALA A 21 6.90 -15.78 6.29
N GLN A 22 7.63 -15.86 7.40
CA GLN A 22 7.34 -16.80 8.49
C GLN A 22 6.09 -16.43 9.30
N ASN A 23 5.59 -15.21 9.17
CA ASN A 23 4.45 -14.73 9.95
C ASN A 23 3.25 -14.43 9.04
N SER A 24 2.21 -15.27 9.13
CA SER A 24 0.99 -15.07 8.36
C SER A 24 0.33 -13.73 8.68
N GLY A 25 -0.04 -12.97 7.64
CA GLY A 25 -0.74 -11.68 7.78
C GLY A 25 0.17 -10.45 7.71
N PHE A 26 1.49 -10.64 7.65
CA PHE A 26 2.41 -9.55 7.34
C PHE A 26 2.51 -9.31 5.84
N PHE A 27 2.85 -8.08 5.49
CA PHE A 27 3.04 -7.60 4.13
C PHE A 27 4.10 -6.48 4.14
N PHE A 28 4.65 -6.17 2.97
CA PHE A 28 5.64 -5.12 2.83
C PHE A 28 5.13 -3.97 1.96
N VAL A 29 5.22 -2.74 2.46
CA VAL A 29 4.93 -1.52 1.69
C VAL A 29 6.23 -0.81 1.38
N ASP A 30 6.61 -0.75 0.10
CA ASP A 30 7.78 0.00 -0.30
C ASP A 30 7.40 1.46 -0.58
N SER A 31 7.97 2.39 0.20
CA SER A 31 7.82 3.83 -0.05
C SER A 31 8.60 4.30 -1.29
N LYS A 32 9.42 3.43 -1.91
CA LYS A 32 10.32 3.71 -3.04
C LYS A 32 11.12 4.99 -2.85
N THR A 33 11.89 5.03 -1.78
CA THR A 33 12.85 6.12 -1.53
C THR A 33 14.04 6.10 -2.49
N SER A 34 14.25 4.99 -3.21
CA SER A 34 15.23 4.83 -4.29
C SER A 34 14.63 4.00 -5.41
N ALA A 35 14.96 4.33 -6.66
CA ALA A 35 14.61 3.52 -7.83
C ALA A 35 15.35 2.17 -7.87
N ALA A 36 16.41 2.01 -7.06
CA ALA A 36 17.22 0.79 -6.95
C ALA A 36 16.76 -0.14 -5.80
N SER A 37 15.54 0.05 -5.28
CA SER A 37 15.01 -0.84 -4.24
C SER A 37 14.89 -2.27 -4.77
N ILE A 38 15.53 -3.21 -4.09
CA ILE A 38 15.41 -4.67 -4.35
C ILE A 38 14.30 -5.31 -3.51
N ALA A 39 13.57 -4.49 -2.74
CA ALA A 39 12.61 -4.97 -1.76
C ALA A 39 11.40 -5.67 -2.41
N GLY A 40 10.92 -5.14 -3.54
CA GLY A 40 9.81 -5.74 -4.29
C GLY A 40 10.18 -7.11 -4.85
N ASP A 41 11.35 -7.23 -5.47
CA ASP A 41 11.84 -8.49 -6.04
C ASP A 41 12.03 -9.56 -4.96
N LEU A 42 12.68 -9.22 -3.85
CA LEU A 42 12.85 -10.14 -2.71
C LEU A 42 11.51 -10.53 -2.06
N ALA A 43 10.57 -9.60 -1.97
CA ALA A 43 9.25 -9.90 -1.43
C ALA A 43 8.51 -10.90 -2.34
N ALA A 44 8.56 -10.71 -3.66
CA ALA A 44 7.98 -11.63 -4.62
C ALA A 44 8.64 -13.03 -4.56
N ASP A 45 9.97 -13.08 -4.54
CA ASP A 45 10.74 -14.33 -4.47
C ASP A 45 10.42 -15.14 -3.20
N MET A 46 10.11 -14.46 -2.10
CA MET A 46 9.84 -15.08 -0.78
C MET A 46 8.34 -15.21 -0.48
N GLY A 47 7.46 -14.90 -1.45
CA GLY A 47 6.01 -15.02 -1.29
C GLY A 47 5.41 -14.02 -0.29
N VAL A 48 6.09 -12.92 0.00
CA VAL A 48 5.62 -11.85 0.89
C VAL A 48 4.71 -10.92 0.08
N PRO A 49 3.43 -10.73 0.47
CA PRO A 49 2.56 -9.78 -0.19
C PRO A 49 3.18 -8.37 -0.14
N THR A 50 3.28 -7.71 -1.29
CA THR A 50 3.90 -6.39 -1.37
C THR A 50 3.13 -5.42 -2.24
N VAL A 51 3.32 -4.13 -1.99
CA VAL A 51 2.81 -3.06 -2.82
C VAL A 51 3.74 -1.85 -2.76
N ASP A 52 3.89 -1.21 -3.90
CA ASP A 52 4.68 0.01 -4.01
C ASP A 52 3.84 1.26 -3.79
N ARG A 53 4.44 2.28 -3.20
CA ARG A 53 3.88 3.63 -3.23
C ARG A 53 3.76 4.12 -4.67
N HIS A 54 2.59 4.65 -4.98
CA HIS A 54 2.27 5.24 -6.26
C HIS A 54 2.36 6.77 -6.26
N VAL A 55 1.88 7.40 -5.19
CA VAL A 55 1.82 8.86 -5.05
C VAL A 55 2.36 9.26 -3.67
N PHE A 56 3.08 10.37 -3.60
CA PHE A 56 3.44 11.01 -2.33
C PHE A 56 2.54 12.24 -2.18
N LEU A 57 1.68 12.28 -1.17
CA LEU A 57 0.65 13.32 -1.05
C LEU A 57 1.23 14.68 -0.67
N ASP A 58 2.26 14.70 0.17
CA ASP A 58 2.73 15.93 0.83
C ASP A 58 4.26 16.05 0.82
N ASN A 59 4.87 15.69 -0.30
CA ASN A 59 6.28 15.98 -0.52
C ASN A 59 6.57 17.49 -0.47
N GLU A 60 5.57 18.30 -0.81
CA GLU A 60 5.52 19.72 -0.50
C GLU A 60 4.32 20.00 0.42
N ILE A 61 4.55 20.79 1.47
CA ILE A 61 3.53 21.11 2.48
C ILE A 61 2.66 22.28 2.01
N SER A 62 1.94 22.08 0.90
CA SER A 62 1.01 23.07 0.34
C SER A 62 -0.31 22.42 -0.07
N LEU A 63 -1.42 23.16 0.09
CA LEU A 63 -2.74 22.66 -0.27
C LEU A 63 -2.85 22.35 -1.78
N GLU A 64 -2.22 23.19 -2.60
CA GLU A 64 -2.17 23.01 -4.05
C GLU A 64 -1.47 21.70 -4.44
N TYR A 65 -0.31 21.42 -3.84
CA TYR A 65 0.42 20.19 -4.11
C TYR A 65 -0.39 18.97 -3.68
N VAL A 66 -0.91 18.98 -2.45
CA VAL A 66 -1.69 17.86 -1.89
C VAL A 66 -2.91 17.58 -2.76
N SER A 67 -3.65 18.61 -3.19
CA SER A 67 -4.81 18.46 -4.06
C SER A 67 -4.46 17.86 -5.43
N LYS A 68 -3.37 18.32 -6.02
CA LYS A 68 -2.87 17.79 -7.30
C LYS A 68 -2.41 16.34 -7.16
N ALA A 69 -1.68 16.01 -6.10
CA ALA A 69 -1.23 14.64 -5.82
C ALA A 69 -2.43 13.71 -5.59
N PHE A 70 -3.44 14.14 -4.83
CA PHE A 70 -4.67 13.38 -4.64
C PHE A 70 -5.40 13.14 -5.96
N SER A 71 -5.53 14.15 -6.82
CA SER A 71 -6.13 13.98 -8.15
C SER A 71 -5.38 12.95 -9.01
N GLN A 72 -4.05 12.92 -8.92
CA GLN A 72 -3.23 11.89 -9.59
C GLN A 72 -3.46 10.50 -9.01
N LEU A 73 -3.65 10.38 -7.69
CA LEU A 73 -3.98 9.13 -7.02
C LEU A 73 -5.29 8.54 -7.55
N ILE A 74 -6.36 9.36 -7.59
CA ILE A 74 -7.68 8.96 -8.10
C ILE A 74 -7.60 8.53 -9.56
N LYS A 75 -6.95 9.34 -10.41
CA LYS A 75 -6.76 9.00 -11.82
C LYS A 75 -6.06 7.65 -11.98
N ARG A 76 -5.00 7.39 -11.20
CA ARG A 76 -4.26 6.13 -11.27
C ARG A 76 -5.11 4.95 -10.80
N ALA A 77 -5.93 5.13 -9.77
CA ALA A 77 -6.85 4.09 -9.31
C ALA A 77 -7.83 3.69 -10.43
N HIS A 78 -8.37 4.65 -11.18
CA HIS A 78 -9.23 4.35 -12.32
C HIS A 78 -8.50 3.64 -13.47
N GLU A 79 -7.25 4.04 -13.77
CA GLU A 79 -6.49 3.46 -14.88
C GLU A 79 -5.93 2.07 -14.58
N LYS A 80 -5.64 1.77 -13.31
CA LYS A 80 -4.91 0.56 -12.88
C LYS A 80 -5.73 -0.36 -11.98
N GLY A 81 -6.98 -0.01 -11.69
CA GLY A 81 -7.84 -0.72 -10.74
C GLY A 81 -7.55 -0.38 -9.27
N PHE A 82 -6.36 0.11 -8.95
CA PHE A 82 -5.98 0.51 -7.59
C PHE A 82 -4.84 1.53 -7.58
N ALA A 83 -4.68 2.23 -6.46
CA ALA A 83 -3.52 3.08 -6.22
C ALA A 83 -3.21 3.20 -4.72
N LEU A 84 -1.97 3.60 -4.39
CA LEU A 84 -1.48 3.73 -3.02
C LEU A 84 -0.77 5.06 -2.86
N ALA A 85 -1.27 5.89 -1.97
CA ALA A 85 -0.60 7.11 -1.53
C ALA A 85 0.04 6.90 -0.16
N ILE A 86 1.15 7.59 0.09
CA ILE A 86 1.62 7.86 1.44
C ILE A 86 1.73 9.37 1.64
N GLY A 87 1.60 9.79 2.89
CA GLY A 87 1.83 11.15 3.33
C GLY A 87 2.21 11.17 4.81
N HIS A 88 2.46 12.36 5.31
CA HIS A 88 2.75 12.64 6.70
C HIS A 88 1.55 13.29 7.38
N PRO A 89 1.46 13.24 8.71
CA PRO A 89 0.35 13.85 9.45
C PRO A 89 0.52 15.37 9.59
N TYR A 90 0.86 16.07 8.51
CA TYR A 90 0.84 17.53 8.48
C TYR A 90 -0.61 18.03 8.53
N ARG A 91 -0.83 19.14 9.24
CA ARG A 91 -2.17 19.76 9.33
C ARG A 91 -2.78 20.02 7.96
N THR A 92 -1.98 20.51 7.00
CA THR A 92 -2.44 20.75 5.62
C THR A 92 -2.95 19.47 4.96
N THR A 93 -2.23 18.36 5.11
CA THR A 93 -2.59 17.05 4.55
C THR A 93 -3.86 16.52 5.22
N LEU A 94 -3.93 16.57 6.55
CA LEU A 94 -5.08 16.08 7.32
C LEU A 94 -6.36 16.86 6.98
N ASN A 95 -6.31 18.19 7.00
CA ASN A 95 -7.46 19.04 6.67
C ASN A 95 -7.97 18.81 5.25
N PHE A 96 -7.06 18.59 4.29
CA PHE A 96 -7.45 18.25 2.93
C PHE A 96 -8.14 16.88 2.88
N LEU A 97 -7.55 15.85 3.49
CA LEU A 97 -8.12 14.50 3.50
C LEU A 97 -9.47 14.41 4.22
N GLU A 98 -9.68 15.18 5.29
CA GLU A 98 -10.97 15.26 5.99
C GLU A 98 -12.12 15.72 5.07
N SER A 99 -11.83 16.60 4.11
CA SER A 99 -12.83 17.06 3.12
C SER A 99 -12.88 16.21 1.86
N ALA A 100 -11.77 15.58 1.46
CA ALA A 100 -11.71 14.81 0.21
C ALA A 100 -12.17 13.34 0.37
N ILE A 101 -11.92 12.70 1.52
CA ILE A 101 -12.28 11.28 1.73
C ILE A 101 -13.80 11.02 1.59
N PRO A 102 -14.70 11.86 2.15
CA PRO A 102 -16.14 11.66 1.98
C PRO A 102 -16.62 11.66 0.52
N GLU A 103 -15.86 12.30 -0.37
CA GLU A 103 -16.20 12.40 -1.80
C GLU A 103 -15.68 11.21 -2.63
N LEU A 104 -14.93 10.28 -2.04
CA LEU A 104 -14.36 9.16 -2.80
C LEU A 104 -15.41 8.29 -3.48
N GLU A 105 -16.52 8.00 -2.79
CA GLU A 105 -17.63 7.21 -3.35
C GLU A 105 -18.25 7.90 -4.57
N SER A 106 -18.42 9.23 -4.51
CA SER A 106 -18.96 10.01 -5.64
C SER A 106 -17.98 10.05 -6.83
N MET A 107 -16.69 9.88 -6.56
CA MET A 107 -15.64 9.72 -7.57
C MET A 107 -15.52 8.28 -8.09
N GLY A 108 -16.25 7.31 -7.54
CA GLY A 108 -16.17 5.89 -7.92
C GLY A 108 -14.93 5.17 -7.38
N VAL A 109 -14.41 5.60 -6.23
CA VAL A 109 -13.23 5.01 -5.58
C VAL A 109 -13.57 4.56 -4.17
N ASP A 110 -13.20 3.33 -3.83
CA ASP A 110 -13.32 2.79 -2.47
C ASP A 110 -12.01 2.97 -1.69
N LEU A 111 -12.09 3.49 -0.47
CA LEU A 111 -10.97 3.49 0.47
C LEU A 111 -10.88 2.13 1.18
N VAL A 112 -9.78 1.41 0.97
CA VAL A 112 -9.58 0.07 1.54
C VAL A 112 -8.37 0.01 2.49
N PRO A 113 -8.35 -0.92 3.47
CA PRO A 113 -7.16 -1.20 4.26
C PRO A 113 -5.99 -1.66 3.37
N ILE A 114 -4.77 -1.24 3.72
CA ILE A 114 -3.56 -1.57 2.96
C ILE A 114 -3.32 -3.09 2.81
N GLY A 115 -3.68 -3.88 3.82
CA GLY A 115 -3.56 -5.35 3.76
C GLY A 115 -4.47 -5.98 2.70
N SER A 116 -5.64 -5.40 2.43
CA SER A 116 -6.51 -5.84 1.33
C SER A 116 -5.89 -5.53 -0.02
N LEU A 117 -5.20 -4.38 -0.13
CA LEU A 117 -4.53 -3.96 -1.35
C LEU A 117 -3.33 -4.85 -1.70
N THR A 118 -2.52 -5.22 -0.71
CA THR A 118 -1.38 -6.13 -0.92
C THR A 118 -1.83 -7.53 -1.33
N GLN A 119 -2.96 -8.00 -0.78
CA GLN A 119 -3.57 -9.27 -1.21
C GLN A 119 -4.15 -9.19 -2.62
N TYR A 120 -4.75 -8.06 -3.01
CA TYR A 120 -5.22 -7.85 -4.38
C TYR A 120 -4.05 -7.87 -5.36
N GLN A 121 -2.98 -7.13 -5.08
CA GLN A 121 -1.77 -7.11 -5.89
C GLN A 121 -1.13 -8.51 -6.01
N ALA A 122 -0.99 -9.23 -4.89
CA ALA A 122 -0.41 -10.57 -4.88
C ALA A 122 -1.25 -11.59 -5.69
N LYS A 123 -2.56 -11.38 -5.83
CA LYS A 123 -3.42 -12.20 -6.71
C LYS A 123 -3.20 -11.84 -8.19
N GLU A 124 -3.12 -10.57 -8.52
CA GLU A 124 -2.82 -10.10 -9.89
C GLU A 124 -1.44 -10.60 -10.36
N ASP A 125 -0.45 -10.62 -9.45
CA ASP A 125 0.90 -11.13 -9.73
C ASP A 125 1.00 -12.67 -9.74
N GLY A 126 -0.09 -13.38 -9.41
CA GLY A 126 -0.12 -14.84 -9.37
C GLY A 126 0.68 -15.46 -8.21
N LEU A 127 1.05 -14.66 -7.20
CA LEU A 127 1.88 -15.09 -6.06
C LEU A 127 1.09 -15.83 -4.98
N ILE A 128 -0.23 -15.63 -4.87
CA ILE A 128 -1.08 -16.32 -3.89
C ILE A 128 -2.26 -16.98 -4.62
N PRO A 129 -2.52 -18.29 -4.43
CA PRO A 129 -3.74 -18.92 -4.93
C PRO A 129 -4.95 -18.29 -4.22
N VAL A 130 -6.03 -18.01 -4.96
CA VAL A 130 -7.26 -17.47 -4.37
C VAL A 130 -7.88 -18.50 -3.41
N SER A 131 -7.56 -18.40 -2.13
CA SER A 131 -8.27 -19.12 -1.06
C SER A 131 -8.84 -18.11 -0.07
N PHE A 132 -10.16 -17.97 -0.07
CA PHE A 132 -10.89 -17.26 0.98
C PHE A 132 -10.80 -18.03 2.30
N PRO A 133 -10.60 -17.38 3.45
CA PRO A 133 -10.98 -18.00 4.71
C PRO A 133 -12.52 -18.08 4.74
N ALA A 134 -13.05 -19.28 4.99
CA ALA A 134 -14.46 -19.50 5.23
C ALA A 134 -14.95 -18.52 6.31
N GLN A 135 -16.14 -17.94 6.09
CA GLN A 135 -16.84 -17.11 7.05
C GLN A 135 -16.77 -17.74 8.45
N THR A 136 -16.14 -17.04 9.39
CA THR A 136 -16.41 -17.27 10.81
C THR A 136 -17.86 -16.87 11.03
N LEU A 137 -18.75 -17.85 10.96
CA LEU A 137 -20.13 -17.76 11.42
C LEU A 137 -20.10 -17.54 12.95
N MET A 138 -19.92 -16.29 13.37
CA MET A 138 -20.53 -15.84 14.61
C MET A 138 -22.00 -15.59 14.30
N ASN A 139 -22.86 -16.56 14.62
CA ASN A 139 -24.04 -16.30 15.44
C ASN A 139 -24.79 -17.56 15.84
N SER A 140 -24.97 -17.64 17.16
CA SER A 140 -26.15 -18.13 17.87
C SER A 140 -26.49 -19.61 17.77
N GLN A 141 -26.58 -20.26 18.93
CA GLN A 141 -27.82 -20.75 19.56
C GLN A 141 -27.45 -21.62 20.79
N PRO A 142 -28.34 -21.80 21.79
CA PRO A 142 -29.41 -20.92 22.27
C PRO A 142 -29.10 -20.30 23.65
#